data_AF-A0A257LSA2-F1
#
_entry.id   AF-A0A257LSA2-F1
#
_cell.length_a   1.000
_cell.length_b   1.000
_cell.length_c   1.000
_cell.angle_alpha   90.00
_cell.angle_beta   90.00
_cell.angle_gamma   90.00
#
_symmetry.space_group_name_H-M   'P 1'
#
loop_
_entity.id
_entity.type
_entity.pdbx_description
1 polymer ?
#
loop_
_entity_poly.entity_id
_entity_poly.type
_entity_poly.pdbx_seq_one_letter_code
_entity_poly.pdbx_strand_id
1 'polypeptide(L)'
;MRGWTGTAEATIDGEAWRPYQVSTFPTPPFPEYTSGHSAFSMAAAEALKRFTGSDAFGASYTQTIPLRVEPGLGAAVGTVLSWETFTEAALEAGESRLYGGIHFYEGNVAGLELGRKVGAQAFELARRYWDGRL
;
A
#
# COMPACT_ATOMS: atom_id res chain seq x y z
N MET A 1 -6.13 -6.64 -25.27
CA MET A 1 -6.48 -5.59 -24.29
C MET A 1 -5.39 -4.53 -24.25
N ARG A 2 -5.63 -3.32 -23.72
CA ARG A 2 -4.51 -2.43 -23.35
C ARG A 2 -3.86 -2.93 -22.07
N GLY A 3 -2.54 -2.94 -22.02
CA GLY A 3 -1.79 -3.39 -20.85
C GLY A 3 -0.29 -3.09 -20.96
N TRP A 4 0.43 -3.33 -19.87
CA TRP A 4 1.87 -3.11 -19.78
C TRP A 4 2.64 -4.32 -20.33
N THR A 5 3.56 -4.09 -21.25
CA THR A 5 4.39 -5.13 -21.90
C THR A 5 5.60 -5.54 -21.07
N GLY A 6 5.93 -4.77 -20.02
CA GLY A 6 7.20 -4.86 -19.32
C GLY A 6 8.10 -3.64 -19.51
N THR A 7 7.85 -2.84 -20.54
CA THR A 7 8.63 -1.63 -20.84
C THR A 7 7.80 -0.46 -21.36
N ALA A 8 6.52 -0.69 -21.67
CA ALA A 8 5.59 0.33 -22.16
C ALA A 8 4.14 -0.17 -22.09
N GLU A 9 3.18 0.73 -22.23
CA GLU A 9 1.79 0.36 -22.50
C GLU A 9 1.57 0.08 -23.99
N ALA A 10 0.88 -1.02 -24.31
CA ALA A 10 0.52 -1.38 -25.67
C ALA A 10 -0.78 -2.20 -25.70
N THR A 11 -1.25 -2.54 -26.91
CA THR A 11 -2.25 -3.60 -27.06
C THR A 11 -1.54 -4.94 -26.95
N ILE A 12 -1.97 -5.77 -26.00
CA ILE A 12 -1.41 -7.10 -25.71
C ILE A 12 -2.51 -8.16 -25.71
N ASP A 13 -2.14 -9.41 -25.98
CA ASP A 13 -3.00 -10.56 -25.72
C ASP A 13 -3.20 -10.72 -24.21
N GLY A 14 -4.40 -11.15 -23.80
CA GLY A 14 -4.73 -11.29 -22.38
C GLY A 14 -3.81 -12.28 -21.65
N GLU A 15 -3.38 -13.34 -22.33
CA GLU A 15 -2.43 -14.34 -21.81
C GLU A 15 -1.02 -13.78 -21.57
N ALA A 16 -0.67 -12.67 -22.23
CA ALA A 16 0.60 -11.98 -22.04
C ALA A 16 0.55 -10.96 -20.89
N TRP A 17 -0.64 -10.69 -20.33
CA TRP A 17 -0.78 -9.76 -19.21
C TRP A 17 -0.06 -10.28 -17.97
N ARG A 18 0.58 -9.35 -17.25
CA ARG A 18 1.19 -9.61 -15.95
C ARG A 18 1.06 -8.40 -15.03
N PRO A 19 1.10 -8.60 -13.70
CA PRO A 19 1.20 -7.52 -12.72
C PRO A 19 2.43 -6.62 -12.97
N TYR A 20 2.34 -5.36 -12.57
CA TYR A 20 3.46 -4.41 -12.62
C TYR A 20 4.45 -4.70 -11.49
N GLN A 21 5.23 -5.77 -11.66
CA GLN A 21 6.22 -6.26 -10.70
C GLN A 21 7.49 -6.73 -11.41
N VAL A 22 8.61 -6.75 -10.69
CA VAL A 22 9.80 -7.47 -11.16
C VAL A 22 9.51 -8.96 -11.21
N SER A 23 10.02 -9.66 -12.23
CA SER A 23 9.76 -11.10 -12.44
C SER A 23 10.20 -11.99 -11.27
N THR A 24 11.15 -11.54 -10.46
CA THR A 24 11.64 -12.24 -9.26
C THR A 24 10.84 -11.94 -8.00
N PHE A 25 9.82 -11.08 -8.07
CA PHE A 25 8.93 -10.74 -6.96
C PHE A 25 7.48 -10.85 -7.43
N PRO A 26 6.97 -12.07 -7.63
CA PRO A 26 5.64 -12.29 -8.17
C PRO A 26 4.54 -11.92 -7.16
N THR A 27 3.30 -12.00 -7.62
CA THR A 27 2.12 -11.97 -6.76
C THR A 27 2.26 -12.99 -5.63
N PRO A 28 2.09 -12.59 -4.35
CA PRO A 28 2.25 -13.52 -3.25
C PRO A 28 1.30 -14.73 -3.32
N PRO A 29 1.72 -15.94 -2.89
CA PRO A 29 0.95 -17.17 -3.04
C PRO A 29 -0.07 -17.36 -1.91
N PHE A 30 -0.96 -16.39 -1.73
CA PHE A 30 -2.08 -16.47 -0.78
C PHE A 30 -3.35 -15.84 -1.38
N PRO A 31 -4.54 -16.13 -0.83
CA PRO A 31 -5.79 -15.57 -1.34
C PRO A 31 -5.78 -14.04 -1.38
N GLU A 32 -6.39 -13.46 -2.42
CA GLU A 32 -6.41 -12.01 -2.65
C GLU A 32 -7.19 -11.24 -1.58
N TYR A 33 -8.31 -11.79 -1.10
CA TYR A 33 -9.22 -11.11 -0.20
C TYR A 33 -9.00 -11.51 1.27
N THR A 34 -8.79 -10.59 2.20
CA THR A 34 -8.61 -9.13 2.01
C THR A 34 -7.15 -8.77 1.72
N SER A 35 -6.90 -7.57 1.18
CA SER A 35 -5.54 -7.04 1.01
C SER A 35 -4.82 -6.85 2.34
N GLY A 36 -3.75 -7.63 2.54
CA GLY A 36 -2.90 -7.54 3.74
C GLY A 36 -2.13 -6.22 3.81
N HIS A 37 -1.61 -5.71 2.69
CA HIS A 37 -0.91 -4.42 2.66
C HIS A 37 -1.84 -3.28 3.10
N SER A 38 -3.07 -3.27 2.60
CA SER A 38 -4.09 -2.28 2.99
C SER A 38 -4.41 -2.38 4.48
N ALA A 39 -4.56 -3.60 5.01
CA ALA A 39 -4.84 -3.82 6.42
C ALA A 39 -3.68 -3.36 7.34
N PHE A 40 -2.44 -3.74 7.04
CA PHE A 40 -1.30 -3.36 7.88
C PHE A 40 -1.03 -1.86 7.86
N SER A 41 -1.08 -1.22 6.69
CA SER A 41 -0.86 0.22 6.58
C SER A 41 -1.93 1.01 7.33
N MET A 42 -3.21 0.63 7.20
CA MET A 42 -4.28 1.31 7.93
C MET A 42 -4.26 1.01 9.44
N ALA A 43 -3.85 -0.19 9.85
CA ALA A 43 -3.66 -0.50 11.27
C ALA A 43 -2.55 0.36 11.89
N ALA A 44 -1.44 0.58 11.15
CA ALA A 44 -0.36 1.45 11.58
C ALA A 44 -0.83 2.92 11.67
N ALA A 45 -1.54 3.41 10.65
CA ALA A 45 -2.09 4.76 10.66
C ALA A 45 -3.03 4.97 11.86
N GLU A 46 -3.98 4.06 12.10
CA GLU A 46 -4.90 4.15 13.24
C GLU A 46 -4.16 4.14 14.58
N ALA A 47 -3.14 3.29 14.74
CA ALA A 47 -2.34 3.24 15.97
C ALA A 47 -1.56 4.54 16.19
N LEU A 48 -0.91 5.08 15.16
CA LEU A 48 -0.15 6.34 15.23
C LEU A 48 -1.06 7.55 15.49
N LYS A 49 -2.25 7.57 14.89
CA LYS A 49 -3.28 8.58 15.15
C LYS A 49 -3.66 8.63 16.62
N ARG A 50 -3.93 7.47 17.22
CA ARG A 50 -4.28 7.37 18.64
C ARG A 50 -3.12 7.72 19.56
N PHE A 51 -1.91 7.30 19.19
CA PHE A 51 -0.71 7.57 19.97
C PHE A 51 -0.37 9.06 20.02
N THR A 52 -0.41 9.73 18.87
CA THR A 52 -0.07 11.16 18.75
C THR A 52 -1.24 12.09 19.09
N GLY A 53 -2.47 11.56 19.09
CA GLY A 53 -3.69 12.35 19.20
C GLY A 53 -4.04 13.15 17.94
N SER A 54 -3.35 12.91 16.82
CA SER A 54 -3.50 13.65 15.56
C SER A 54 -3.31 12.74 14.35
N ASP A 55 -3.95 13.06 13.23
CA ASP A 55 -3.69 12.37 11.95
C ASP A 55 -2.54 12.98 11.15
N ALA A 56 -1.93 14.06 11.65
CA ALA A 56 -0.85 14.74 10.95
C ALA A 56 0.38 13.83 10.79
N PHE A 57 0.89 13.75 9.57
CA PHE A 57 2.12 13.04 9.22
C PHE A 57 3.15 13.97 8.57
N GLY A 58 2.76 14.70 7.52
CA GLY A 58 3.62 15.69 6.85
C GLY A 58 4.92 15.10 6.27
N ALA A 59 4.87 13.88 5.73
CA ALA A 59 6.04 13.21 5.19
C ALA A 59 6.03 13.16 3.66
N SER A 60 7.23 13.02 3.08
CA SER A 60 7.40 12.86 1.64
C SER A 60 8.51 11.88 1.30
N TYR A 61 8.46 11.35 0.09
CA TYR A 61 9.48 10.51 -0.49
C TYR A 61 9.78 10.95 -1.93
N THR A 62 11.06 11.18 -2.22
CA THR A 62 11.53 11.43 -3.59
C THR A 62 12.14 10.15 -4.15
N GLN A 63 11.66 9.69 -5.30
CA GLN A 63 12.27 8.58 -6.02
C GLN A 63 13.62 9.04 -6.61
N THR A 64 14.73 8.62 -5.99
CA THR A 64 16.07 9.08 -6.38
C THR A 64 16.80 8.17 -7.35
N ILE A 65 16.30 6.95 -7.55
CA ILE A 65 16.91 5.94 -8.43
C ILE A 65 15.88 5.41 -9.45
N PRO A 66 16.29 4.77 -10.56
CA PRO A 66 15.33 4.15 -11.47
C PRO A 66 14.47 3.08 -10.77
N LEU A 67 13.25 2.88 -11.27
CA LEU A 67 12.38 1.81 -10.77
C LEU A 67 13.01 0.45 -11.09
N ARG A 68 12.90 -0.50 -10.14
CA ARG A 68 13.40 -1.87 -10.37
C ARG A 68 12.60 -2.61 -11.44
N VAL A 69 11.30 -2.36 -11.49
CA VAL A 69 10.34 -3.01 -12.41
C VAL A 69 10.43 -2.47 -13.83
N GLU A 70 10.77 -1.18 -13.98
CA GLU A 70 10.95 -0.54 -15.28
C GLU A 70 12.14 0.46 -15.23
N PRO A 71 13.39 -0.03 -15.29
CA PRO A 71 14.57 0.84 -15.16
C PRO A 71 14.71 1.89 -16.26
N GLY A 72 14.05 1.67 -17.41
CA GLY A 72 14.01 2.61 -18.53
C GLY A 72 13.05 3.79 -18.34
N LEU A 73 12.17 3.77 -17.33
CA LEU A 73 11.23 4.84 -17.06
C LEU A 73 11.91 6.00 -16.34
N GLY A 74 12.72 6.77 -17.07
CA GLY A 74 13.49 7.89 -16.53
C GLY A 74 12.63 8.96 -15.83
N ALA A 75 11.39 9.14 -16.29
CA ALA A 75 10.44 10.08 -15.69
C ALA A 75 10.05 9.75 -14.24
N ALA A 76 10.26 8.50 -13.79
CA ALA A 76 10.02 8.14 -12.40
C ALA A 76 11.06 8.77 -11.45
N VAL A 77 12.30 9.00 -11.91
CA VAL A 77 13.35 9.63 -11.09
C VAL A 77 13.02 11.11 -10.90
N GLY A 78 13.01 11.54 -9.64
CA GLY A 78 12.60 12.89 -9.24
C GLY A 78 11.11 13.04 -8.94
N THR A 79 10.30 12.00 -9.14
CA THR A 79 8.90 12.00 -8.68
C THR A 79 8.88 12.12 -7.15
N VAL A 80 8.07 13.04 -6.64
CA VAL A 80 7.88 13.27 -5.20
C VAL A 80 6.48 12.78 -4.83
N LEU A 81 6.42 11.88 -3.85
CA LEU A 81 5.21 11.47 -3.16
C LEU A 81 5.14 12.23 -1.83
N SER A 82 3.96 12.69 -1.43
CA SER A 82 3.78 13.45 -0.19
C SER A 82 2.44 13.16 0.45
N TRP A 83 2.43 13.06 1.78
CA TRP A 83 1.26 12.74 2.58
C TRP A 83 1.16 13.70 3.76
N GLU A 84 0.06 14.43 3.84
CA GLU A 84 -0.20 15.33 4.97
C GLU A 84 -0.65 14.52 6.19
N THR A 85 -1.32 13.38 5.98
CA THR A 85 -1.84 12.54 7.07
C THR A 85 -1.38 11.09 7.03
N PHE A 86 -1.43 10.41 8.19
CA PHE A 86 -1.18 8.96 8.25
C PHE A 86 -2.24 8.20 7.45
N THR A 87 -3.49 8.67 7.48
CA THR A 87 -4.59 8.09 6.71
C THR A 87 -4.32 8.14 5.20
N GLU A 88 -3.89 9.28 4.66
CA GLU A 88 -3.54 9.41 3.24
C GLU A 88 -2.42 8.45 2.84
N ALA A 89 -1.35 8.36 3.65
CA ALA A 89 -0.27 7.42 3.39
C ALA A 89 -0.75 5.95 3.38
N ALA A 90 -1.67 5.58 4.28
CA ALA A 90 -2.25 4.25 4.31
C ALA A 90 -3.19 3.97 3.13
N LEU A 91 -3.96 4.96 2.68
CA LEU A 91 -4.83 4.85 1.51
C LEU A 91 -4.00 4.64 0.24
N GLU A 92 -2.98 5.47 0.00
CA GLU A 92 -2.11 5.33 -1.18
C GLU A 92 -1.32 4.01 -1.14
N ALA A 93 -0.89 3.56 0.05
CA ALA A 93 -0.28 2.24 0.19
C ALA A 93 -1.23 1.11 -0.23
N GLY A 94 -2.53 1.23 0.07
CA GLY A 94 -3.56 0.30 -0.41
C GLY A 94 -3.81 0.39 -1.92
N GLU A 95 -3.98 1.59 -2.45
CA GLU A 95 -4.17 1.83 -3.89
C GLU A 95 -2.99 1.35 -4.74
N SER A 96 -1.77 1.43 -4.20
CA SER A 96 -0.57 0.94 -4.88
C SER A 96 -0.68 -0.53 -5.30
N ARG A 97 -1.52 -1.31 -4.63
CA ARG A 97 -1.75 -2.73 -4.93
C ARG A 97 -2.67 -2.94 -6.12
N LEU A 98 -3.55 -1.98 -6.38
CA LEU A 98 -4.39 -1.92 -7.58
C LEU A 98 -3.52 -1.55 -8.78
N TYR A 99 -2.69 -0.50 -8.64
CA TYR A 99 -1.74 -0.09 -9.68
C TYR A 99 -0.72 -1.19 -9.99
N GLY A 100 -0.30 -1.95 -8.98
CA GLY A 100 0.57 -3.12 -9.13
C GLY A 100 -0.11 -4.31 -9.83
N GLY A 101 -1.44 -4.32 -9.96
CA GLY A 101 -2.19 -5.45 -10.53
C GLY A 101 -2.26 -6.68 -9.62
N ILE A 102 -2.22 -6.48 -8.29
CA ILE A 102 -2.10 -7.56 -7.29
C ILE A 102 -3.37 -7.74 -6.46
N HIS A 103 -4.14 -6.67 -6.26
CA HIS A 103 -5.40 -6.68 -5.53
C HIS A 103 -6.54 -6.12 -6.37
N PHE A 104 -7.75 -6.57 -6.10
CA PHE A 104 -8.97 -5.94 -6.57
C PHE A 104 -9.39 -4.81 -5.62
N TYR A 105 -10.22 -3.90 -6.12
CA TYR A 105 -10.67 -2.74 -5.34
C TYR A 105 -11.38 -3.16 -4.05
N GLU A 106 -12.22 -4.19 -4.12
CA GLU A 106 -12.97 -4.74 -2.99
C GLU A 106 -12.03 -5.31 -1.92
N GLY A 107 -10.98 -6.03 -2.34
CA GLY A 107 -9.95 -6.54 -1.43
C GLY A 107 -9.19 -5.42 -0.71
N ASN A 108 -8.92 -4.31 -1.40
CA ASN A 108 -8.34 -3.11 -0.80
C ASN A 108 -9.29 -2.47 0.23
N VAL A 109 -10.54 -2.18 -0.15
CA VAL A 109 -11.53 -1.54 0.73
C VAL A 109 -11.75 -2.35 2.01
N ALA A 110 -11.94 -3.67 1.87
CA ALA A 110 -12.12 -4.54 3.01
C ALA A 110 -10.87 -4.65 3.88
N GLY A 111 -9.68 -4.64 3.27
CA GLY A 111 -8.39 -4.61 3.97
C GLY A 111 -8.23 -3.33 4.81
N LEU A 112 -8.51 -2.16 4.23
CA LEU A 112 -8.47 -0.88 4.95
C LEU A 112 -9.41 -0.88 6.16
N GLU A 113 -10.65 -1.33 5.99
CA GLU A 113 -11.63 -1.37 7.09
C GLU A 113 -11.23 -2.38 8.18
N LEU A 114 -10.65 -3.53 7.80
CA LEU A 114 -10.06 -4.47 8.76
C LEU A 114 -8.91 -3.83 9.54
N GLY A 115 -7.98 -3.19 8.82
CA GLY A 115 -6.82 -2.51 9.40
C GLY A 115 -7.20 -1.47 10.44
N ARG A 116 -8.19 -0.62 10.14
CA ARG A 116 -8.73 0.38 11.07
C ARG A 116 -9.23 -0.24 12.38
N LYS A 117 -9.96 -1.35 12.30
CA LYS A 117 -10.45 -2.07 13.50
C LYS A 117 -9.31 -2.68 14.31
N VAL A 118 -8.39 -3.35 13.63
CA VAL A 118 -7.24 -4.03 14.27
C VAL A 118 -6.31 -3.01 14.92
N GLY A 119 -5.97 -1.91 14.25
CA GLY A 119 -5.12 -0.85 14.80
C GLY A 119 -5.70 -0.24 16.07
N ALA A 120 -7.02 0.03 16.08
CA ALA A 120 -7.71 0.52 17.28
C ALA A 120 -7.64 -0.49 18.44
N GLN A 121 -7.91 -1.77 18.18
CA GLN A 121 -7.87 -2.81 19.22
C GLN A 121 -6.45 -3.04 19.74
N ALA A 122 -5.45 -3.07 18.86
CA ALA A 122 -4.05 -3.24 19.21
C ALA A 122 -3.55 -2.09 20.09
N PHE A 123 -3.88 -0.84 19.73
CA PHE A 123 -3.55 0.33 20.54
C PHE A 123 -4.20 0.27 21.92
N GLU A 124 -5.50 -0.03 22.00
CA GLU A 124 -6.19 -0.13 23.29
C GLU A 124 -5.61 -1.24 24.18
N LEU A 125 -5.22 -2.38 23.60
CA LEU A 125 -4.56 -3.45 24.34
C LEU A 125 -3.19 -2.97 24.88
N ALA A 126 -2.37 -2.36 24.03
CA ALA A 126 -1.08 -1.81 24.44
C ALA A 126 -1.21 -0.76 25.55
N ARG A 127 -2.20 0.13 25.45
CA ARG A 127 -2.50 1.14 26.47
C ARG A 127 -2.87 0.52 27.82
N ARG A 128 -3.66 -0.57 27.83
CA ARG A 128 -4.00 -1.27 29.09
C ARG A 128 -2.77 -1.86 29.78
N TYR A 129 -1.85 -2.44 29.02
CA TYR A 129 -0.57 -2.91 29.57
C TYR A 129 0.25 -1.75 30.12
N TRP A 130 0.33 -0.65 29.38
CA TRP A 130 1.06 0.56 29.81
C TRP A 130 0.51 1.15 31.11
N ASP A 131 -0.81 1.19 31.25
CA ASP A 131 -1.50 1.72 32.42
C ASP A 131 -1.52 0.74 33.62
N GLY A 132 -1.00 -0.48 33.47
CA GLY A 132 -1.06 -1.52 34.52
C GLY A 132 -2.47 -2.02 34.83
N ARG A 133 -3.35 -2.10 33.82
CA ARG A 133 -4.79 -2.43 33.95
C ARG A 133 -5.16 -3.82 33.40
N LEU A 134 -4.19 -4.71 33.23
CA LEU A 134 -4.37 -6.09 32.76
C LEU A 134 -4.00 -7.11 33.83
#